data_AF-A0A1M6M4R1-F1
#
_entry.id   AF-A0A1M6M4R1-F1
#
_cell.length_a   1.000
_cell.length_b   1.000
_cell.length_c   1.000
_cell.angle_alpha   90.00
_cell.angle_beta   90.00
_cell.angle_gamma   90.00
#
_symmetry.space_group_name_H-M   'P 1'
#
loop_
_entity.id
_entity.type
_entity.pdbx_description
1 polymer ?
#
loop_
_entity_poly.entity_id
_entity_poly.type
_entity_poly.pdbx_seq_one_letter_code
_entity_poly.pdbx_strand_id
1 'polypeptide(L)'
;MIKDDIAKLLRKSNAMNSPKRNLQILESIIISEGWSKVPINSIYGTSDRTMLHLAVQADVEGNFIDVIKFLIENGINVNAKDSRGNTVLHYLSSGNTGCTDSQYEIAKVILDNGGDLSIKNDNGMPALQSTIKHSKDDYRLMRLFLMYEISNDVLNDLEKTARVTGNTQVIELIEHNDN
;
A
#
# COMPACT_ATOMS: atom_id res chain seq x y z
N MET A 1 8.52 17.65 -25.06
CA MET A 1 7.15 18.15 -25.25
C MET A 1 6.14 17.40 -24.37
N ILE A 2 6.08 16.06 -24.38
CA ILE A 2 5.05 15.29 -23.67
C ILE A 2 5.24 15.20 -22.13
N LYS A 3 6.49 15.11 -21.64
CA LYS A 3 6.78 15.12 -20.18
C LYS A 3 6.30 16.42 -19.49
N ASP A 4 6.40 17.56 -20.18
CA ASP A 4 6.08 18.87 -19.61
C ASP A 4 4.57 19.14 -19.53
N ASP A 5 3.78 18.53 -20.40
CA ASP A 5 2.32 18.71 -20.41
C ASP A 5 1.63 17.84 -19.36
N ILE A 6 2.14 16.62 -19.12
CA ILE A 6 1.75 15.81 -17.95
C ILE A 6 2.20 16.50 -16.66
N ALA A 7 3.43 17.02 -16.59
CA ALA A 7 3.89 17.81 -15.45
C ALA A 7 3.08 19.10 -15.23
N LYS A 8 2.58 19.76 -16.28
CA LYS A 8 1.68 20.92 -16.18
C LYS A 8 0.28 20.54 -15.70
N LEU A 9 -0.25 19.40 -16.14
CA LEU A 9 -1.50 18.83 -15.65
C LEU A 9 -1.40 18.45 -14.16
N LEU A 10 -0.23 17.96 -13.73
CA LEU A 10 0.11 17.66 -12.33
C LEU A 10 0.28 18.96 -11.50
N ARG A 11 0.88 20.02 -12.05
CA ARG A 11 1.15 21.30 -11.36
C ARG A 11 -0.05 22.23 -11.24
N LYS A 12 -1.03 22.18 -12.15
CA LYS A 12 -2.24 23.04 -12.10
C LYS A 12 -3.28 22.60 -11.05
N SER A 13 -3.02 21.52 -10.32
CA SER A 13 -4.01 20.84 -9.46
C SER A 13 -3.65 20.91 -7.98
N ASN A 14 -3.93 22.04 -7.34
CA ASN A 14 -3.82 22.22 -5.89
C ASN A 14 -4.92 21.49 -5.10
N ALA A 15 -5.04 20.16 -5.24
CA ALA A 15 -5.79 19.28 -4.31
C ALA A 15 -5.56 17.78 -4.66
N MET A 16 -4.52 17.17 -4.09
CA MET A 16 -4.12 15.76 -4.30
C MET A 16 -4.94 14.72 -3.52
N ASN A 17 -6.17 15.04 -3.09
CA ASN A 17 -6.91 14.26 -2.07
C ASN A 17 -8.22 13.59 -2.53
N SER A 18 -8.51 13.45 -3.83
CA SER A 18 -9.76 12.79 -4.27
C SER A 18 -9.53 11.49 -5.05
N PRO A 19 -10.17 10.37 -4.66
CA PRO A 19 -10.13 9.10 -5.39
C PRO A 19 -10.46 9.25 -6.88
N LYS A 20 -11.46 10.09 -7.21
CA LYS A 20 -11.89 10.38 -8.59
C LYS A 20 -10.76 10.83 -9.52
N ARG A 21 -9.72 11.52 -9.03
CA ARG A 21 -8.62 11.99 -9.89
C ARG A 21 -7.51 10.95 -10.06
N ASN A 22 -7.30 10.07 -9.07
CA ASN A 22 -6.42 8.90 -9.23
C ASN A 22 -6.99 7.94 -10.29
N LEU A 23 -8.32 7.75 -10.28
CA LEU A 23 -9.05 7.04 -11.34
C LEU A 23 -8.80 7.66 -12.71
N GLN A 24 -8.95 8.99 -12.83
CA GLN A 24 -8.70 9.69 -14.10
C GLN A 24 -7.25 9.57 -14.58
N ILE A 25 -6.26 9.54 -13.67
CA ILE A 25 -4.86 9.32 -14.05
C ILE A 25 -4.69 7.89 -14.59
N LEU A 26 -5.22 6.89 -13.89
CA LEU A 26 -5.17 5.48 -14.32
C LEU A 26 -5.88 5.28 -15.67
N GLU A 27 -7.10 5.80 -15.80
CA GLU A 27 -7.87 5.81 -17.05
C GLU A 27 -7.11 6.52 -18.17
N SER A 28 -6.50 7.68 -17.91
CA SER A 28 -5.73 8.40 -18.92
C SER A 28 -4.51 7.61 -19.40
N ILE A 29 -3.82 6.89 -18.51
CA ILE A 29 -2.64 6.10 -18.86
C ILE A 29 -3.05 4.85 -19.65
N ILE A 30 -4.16 4.21 -19.25
CA ILE A 30 -4.70 3.02 -19.92
C ILE A 30 -5.29 3.37 -21.30
N ILE A 31 -6.03 4.47 -21.41
CA ILE A 31 -6.83 4.82 -22.60
C ILE A 31 -6.03 5.63 -23.65
N SER A 32 -5.15 6.55 -23.25
CA SER A 32 -4.58 7.53 -24.20
C SER A 32 -3.21 7.18 -24.78
N GLU A 33 -2.36 6.46 -24.06
CA GLU A 33 -0.95 6.28 -24.44
C GLU A 33 -0.63 4.89 -25.00
N GLY A 34 -1.54 3.92 -24.83
CA GLY A 34 -1.25 2.52 -25.11
C GLY A 34 -0.09 2.04 -24.24
N TRP A 35 -0.41 1.54 -23.05
CA TRP A 35 0.47 0.98 -22.00
C TRP A 35 1.94 0.69 -22.37
N SER A 36 2.16 0.03 -23.52
CA SER A 36 3.43 -0.22 -24.19
C SER A 36 4.48 0.90 -24.19
N LYS A 37 4.10 2.18 -24.08
CA LYS A 37 5.05 3.32 -24.15
C LYS A 37 5.48 3.87 -22.79
N VAL A 38 4.79 3.53 -21.71
CA VAL A 38 5.13 4.02 -20.37
C VAL A 38 5.88 2.92 -19.62
N PRO A 39 7.10 3.18 -19.10
CA PRO A 39 7.79 2.20 -18.29
C PRO A 39 6.96 1.81 -17.06
N ILE A 40 6.74 0.52 -16.84
CA ILE A 40 5.88 -0.04 -15.78
C ILE A 40 6.20 0.51 -14.37
N ASN A 41 7.48 0.77 -14.10
CA ASN A 41 8.00 1.26 -12.82
C ASN A 41 8.16 2.78 -12.75
N SER A 42 7.50 3.53 -13.63
CA SER A 42 7.53 4.99 -13.60
C SER A 42 6.95 5.53 -12.29
N ILE A 43 7.58 6.59 -11.80
CA ILE A 43 7.08 7.39 -10.68
C ILE A 43 6.31 8.60 -11.20
N TYR A 44 5.26 8.99 -10.48
CA TYR A 44 4.32 10.03 -10.87
C TYR A 44 4.23 11.13 -9.81
N GLY A 45 4.13 12.38 -10.28
CA GLY A 45 3.99 13.55 -9.41
C GLY A 45 5.25 13.86 -8.60
N THR A 46 5.07 14.62 -7.51
CA THR A 46 6.13 14.98 -6.56
C THR A 46 6.20 14.04 -5.36
N SER A 47 5.40 12.97 -5.37
CA SER A 47 5.26 12.04 -4.25
C SER A 47 5.94 10.70 -4.52
N ASP A 48 6.67 10.58 -5.62
CA ASP A 48 7.34 9.35 -6.09
C ASP A 48 6.43 8.12 -6.11
N ARG A 49 5.13 8.32 -6.34
CA ARG A 49 4.15 7.23 -6.37
C ARG A 49 4.26 6.47 -7.68
N THR A 50 4.31 5.16 -7.61
CA THR A 50 4.13 4.29 -8.78
C THR A 50 2.66 4.11 -9.10
N MET A 51 2.36 3.46 -10.23
CA MET A 51 0.98 3.16 -10.59
C MET A 51 0.28 2.26 -9.57
N LEU A 52 1.03 1.35 -8.94
CA LEU A 52 0.50 0.48 -7.89
C LEU A 52 0.00 1.30 -6.70
N HIS A 53 0.74 2.35 -6.28
CA HIS A 53 0.28 3.25 -5.21
C HIS A 53 -1.02 3.96 -5.58
N LEU A 54 -1.13 4.42 -6.84
CA LEU A 54 -2.32 5.10 -7.32
C LEU A 54 -3.53 4.16 -7.37
N ALA A 55 -3.35 2.93 -7.88
CA ALA A 55 -4.41 1.92 -7.95
C ALA A 55 -4.91 1.54 -6.55
N VAL A 56 -4.00 1.27 -5.61
CA VAL A 56 -4.36 0.92 -4.22
C VAL A 56 -5.05 2.08 -3.51
N GLN A 57 -4.60 3.32 -3.70
CA GLN A 57 -5.24 4.49 -3.09
C GLN A 57 -6.60 4.84 -3.74
N ALA A 58 -6.78 4.53 -5.02
CA ALA A 58 -8.01 4.79 -5.76
C ALA A 58 -9.07 3.71 -5.55
N ASP A 59 -8.70 2.55 -4.99
CA ASP A 59 -9.63 1.44 -4.83
C ASP A 59 -10.85 1.86 -3.99
N VAL A 60 -12.02 1.62 -4.57
CA VAL A 60 -13.32 1.76 -3.93
C VAL A 60 -14.01 0.42 -4.11
N GLU A 61 -14.24 -0.29 -3.00
CA GLU A 61 -15.00 -1.55 -2.98
C GLU A 61 -14.41 -2.69 -3.86
N GLY A 62 -13.09 -2.71 -4.13
CA GLY A 62 -12.45 -3.80 -4.87
C GLY A 62 -12.47 -3.67 -6.39
N ASN A 63 -12.93 -2.53 -6.92
CA ASN A 63 -12.98 -2.28 -8.35
C ASN A 63 -11.59 -2.23 -9.02
N PHE A 64 -10.49 -2.12 -8.26
CA PHE A 64 -9.13 -2.05 -8.79
C PHE A 64 -8.35 -3.35 -8.72
N ILE A 65 -8.95 -4.46 -8.25
CA ILE A 65 -8.23 -5.71 -8.08
C ILE A 65 -7.66 -6.25 -9.39
N ASP A 66 -8.44 -6.21 -10.47
CA ASP A 66 -8.01 -6.70 -11.79
C ASP A 66 -6.91 -5.83 -12.38
N VAL A 67 -7.00 -4.50 -12.16
CA VAL A 67 -5.93 -3.56 -12.54
C VAL A 67 -4.66 -3.90 -11.78
N ILE A 68 -4.74 -4.10 -10.46
CA ILE A 68 -3.58 -4.44 -9.61
C ILE A 68 -2.92 -5.74 -10.07
N LYS A 69 -3.71 -6.79 -10.31
CA LYS A 69 -3.20 -8.07 -10.84
C LYS A 69 -2.51 -7.87 -12.19
N PHE A 70 -3.12 -7.13 -13.11
CA PHE A 70 -2.52 -6.80 -14.40
C PHE A 70 -1.19 -6.06 -14.25
N LEU A 71 -1.09 -5.07 -13.34
CA LEU A 71 0.16 -4.34 -13.10
C LEU A 71 1.28 -5.28 -12.63
N ILE A 72 0.95 -6.20 -11.72
CA ILE A 72 1.87 -7.19 -11.16
C ILE A 72 2.34 -8.18 -12.23
N GLU A 73 1.42 -8.72 -13.02
CA GLU A 73 1.76 -9.61 -14.15
C GLU A 73 2.68 -8.95 -15.18
N ASN A 74 2.63 -7.61 -15.28
CA ASN A 74 3.50 -6.83 -16.17
C ASN A 74 4.82 -6.39 -15.50
N GLY A 75 5.16 -6.90 -14.32
CA GLY A 75 6.46 -6.68 -13.67
C GLY A 75 6.58 -5.34 -12.93
N ILE A 76 5.46 -4.79 -12.44
CA ILE A 76 5.55 -3.65 -11.53
C ILE A 76 6.25 -4.04 -10.24
N ASN A 77 7.10 -3.15 -9.73
CA ASN A 77 7.76 -3.33 -8.45
C ASN A 77 6.74 -3.15 -7.31
N VAL A 78 6.31 -4.27 -6.73
CA VAL A 78 5.39 -4.31 -5.59
C VAL A 78 5.94 -3.65 -4.33
N ASN A 79 7.27 -3.55 -4.23
CA ASN A 79 8.01 -3.01 -3.09
C ASN A 79 8.49 -1.58 -3.32
N ALA A 80 8.02 -0.91 -4.38
CA ALA A 80 8.36 0.48 -4.63
C ALA A 80 7.98 1.35 -3.43
N LYS A 81 8.86 2.29 -3.09
CA LYS A 81 8.64 3.27 -2.02
C LYS A 81 8.23 4.60 -2.64
N ASP A 82 7.26 5.27 -2.05
CA ASP A 82 6.92 6.65 -2.34
C ASP A 82 7.91 7.63 -1.66
N SER A 83 7.71 8.93 -1.86
CA SER A 83 8.54 10.01 -1.29
C SER A 83 8.58 10.08 0.25
N ARG A 84 7.74 9.31 0.94
CA ARG A 84 7.69 9.18 2.41
C ARG A 84 8.20 7.80 2.85
N GLY A 85 8.79 7.05 1.92
CA GLY A 85 9.26 5.71 2.12
C GLY A 85 8.15 4.65 2.23
N ASN A 86 6.88 5.00 1.99
CA ASN A 86 5.78 4.05 2.13
C ASN A 86 5.70 3.16 0.90
N THR A 87 5.51 1.86 1.13
CA THR A 87 5.07 0.90 0.11
C THR A 87 3.54 0.82 0.05
N VAL A 88 3.00 0.12 -0.93
CA VAL A 88 1.54 -0.12 -1.00
C VAL A 88 0.97 -0.85 0.21
N LEU A 89 1.75 -1.72 0.88
CA LEU A 89 1.33 -2.36 2.13
C LEU A 89 1.14 -1.35 3.27
N HIS A 90 1.92 -0.26 3.29
CA HIS A 90 1.71 0.83 4.26
C HIS A 90 0.40 1.58 3.97
N TYR A 91 0.06 1.79 2.70
CA TYR A 91 -1.18 2.46 2.32
C TYR A 91 -2.40 1.65 2.79
N LEU A 92 -2.38 0.32 2.60
CA LEU A 92 -3.43 -0.59 3.08
C LEU A 92 -3.55 -0.58 4.61
N SER A 93 -2.43 -0.39 5.32
CA SER A 93 -2.35 -0.38 6.79
C SER A 93 -2.61 1.00 7.43
N SER A 94 -2.98 2.01 6.64
CA SER A 94 -3.15 3.40 7.10
C SER A 94 -4.61 3.81 7.34
N GLY A 95 -5.55 2.87 7.21
CA GLY A 95 -6.98 3.12 7.38
C GLY A 95 -7.40 3.31 8.84
N ASN A 96 -8.36 4.18 9.08
CA ASN A 96 -8.97 4.37 10.41
C ASN A 96 -10.27 3.58 10.58
N THR A 97 -10.80 3.04 9.48
CA THR A 97 -11.90 2.08 9.45
C THR A 97 -11.29 0.68 9.34
N GLY A 98 -11.95 -0.35 9.86
CA GLY A 98 -11.48 -1.73 9.78
C GLY A 98 -11.08 -2.18 8.36
N CYS A 99 -10.41 -3.32 8.27
CA CYS A 99 -9.96 -3.93 7.03
C CYS A 99 -11.15 -4.35 6.17
N THR A 100 -11.32 -3.70 5.01
CA THR A 100 -12.33 -4.11 4.04
C THR A 100 -11.92 -5.41 3.34
N ASP A 101 -12.89 -6.13 2.75
CA ASP A 101 -12.61 -7.32 1.94
C ASP A 101 -11.67 -7.01 0.77
N SER A 102 -11.83 -5.84 0.15
CA SER A 102 -10.93 -5.39 -0.91
C SER A 102 -9.50 -5.18 -0.39
N GLN A 103 -9.33 -4.47 0.73
CA GLN A 103 -8.01 -4.26 1.31
C GLN A 103 -7.32 -5.58 1.64
N TYR A 104 -8.08 -6.54 2.17
CA TYR A 104 -7.59 -7.88 2.46
C TYR A 104 -7.12 -8.61 1.19
N GLU A 105 -7.94 -8.63 0.13
CA GLU A 105 -7.60 -9.31 -1.12
C GLU A 105 -6.43 -8.64 -1.84
N ILE A 106 -6.39 -7.30 -1.88
CA ILE A 106 -5.28 -6.54 -2.46
C ILE A 106 -3.98 -6.83 -1.69
N ALA A 107 -4.03 -6.81 -0.36
CA ALA A 107 -2.88 -7.13 0.48
C ALA A 107 -2.36 -8.54 0.19
N LYS A 108 -3.28 -9.51 0.13
CA LYS A 108 -2.93 -10.90 -0.17
C LYS A 108 -2.27 -11.03 -1.54
N VAL A 109 -2.83 -10.43 -2.58
CA VAL A 109 -2.24 -10.42 -3.93
C VAL A 109 -0.84 -9.81 -3.93
N ILE A 110 -0.61 -8.73 -3.20
CA ILE A 110 0.72 -8.10 -3.09
C ILE A 110 1.71 -9.03 -2.39
N LEU A 111 1.31 -9.65 -1.27
CA LEU A 111 2.16 -10.58 -0.50
C LEU A 111 2.50 -11.84 -1.30
N ASP A 112 1.50 -12.44 -1.96
CA ASP A 112 1.67 -13.61 -2.84
C ASP A 112 2.64 -13.34 -4.01
N ASN A 113 2.87 -12.07 -4.35
CA ASN A 113 3.77 -11.63 -5.41
C ASN A 113 5.06 -10.95 -4.89
N GLY A 114 5.49 -11.30 -3.67
CA GLY A 114 6.77 -10.87 -3.12
C GLY A 114 6.73 -9.52 -2.40
N GLY A 115 5.56 -9.11 -1.92
CA GLY A 115 5.41 -7.95 -1.04
C GLY A 115 6.22 -8.11 0.24
N ASP A 116 7.15 -7.18 0.48
CA ASP A 116 8.07 -7.22 1.61
C ASP A 116 7.53 -6.43 2.81
N LEU A 117 7.18 -7.15 3.88
CA LEU A 117 6.68 -6.60 5.14
C LEU A 117 7.77 -5.94 6.02
N SER A 118 9.05 -6.15 5.69
CA SER A 118 10.17 -5.60 6.46
C SER A 118 10.56 -4.17 6.06
N ILE A 119 10.09 -3.70 4.91
CA ILE A 119 10.42 -2.35 4.42
C ILE A 119 9.88 -1.32 5.38
N LYS A 120 10.77 -0.46 5.87
CA LYS A 120 10.45 0.67 6.75
C LYS A 120 10.21 1.95 5.93
N ASN A 121 9.16 2.67 6.28
CA ASN A 121 8.96 4.04 5.81
C ASN A 121 9.93 5.02 6.47
N ASP A 122 9.84 6.30 6.14
CA ASP A 122 10.77 7.32 6.65
C ASP A 122 10.63 7.58 8.16
N ASN A 123 9.56 7.09 8.79
CA ASN A 123 9.42 7.08 10.24
C ASN A 123 10.05 5.83 10.90
N GLY A 124 10.70 4.97 10.12
CA GLY A 124 11.29 3.72 10.60
C GLY A 124 10.26 2.63 10.90
N MET A 125 9.02 2.76 10.44
CA MET A 125 7.95 1.80 10.71
C MET A 125 7.71 0.89 9.50
N PRO A 126 7.65 -0.45 9.67
CA PRO A 126 7.13 -1.34 8.65
C PRO A 126 5.60 -1.27 8.53
N ALA A 127 5.06 -1.82 7.45
CA ALA A 127 3.62 -1.83 7.19
C ALA A 127 2.82 -2.48 8.34
N LEU A 128 3.30 -3.61 8.85
CA LEU A 128 2.67 -4.34 9.96
C LEU A 128 2.50 -3.46 11.21
N GLN A 129 3.49 -2.63 11.58
CA GLN A 129 3.39 -1.74 12.73
C GLN A 129 2.28 -0.69 12.56
N SER A 130 1.99 -0.27 11.32
CA SER A 130 0.92 0.69 11.04
C SER A 130 -0.47 0.09 11.30
N THR A 131 -0.62 -1.24 11.23
CA THR A 131 -1.90 -1.93 11.47
C THR A 131 -2.43 -1.76 12.91
N ILE A 132 -1.56 -1.45 13.89
CA ILE A 132 -1.96 -1.18 15.29
C ILE A 132 -2.93 0.00 15.39
N LYS A 133 -2.88 0.94 14.44
CA LYS A 133 -3.72 2.14 14.45
C LYS A 133 -5.17 1.87 14.03
N HIS A 134 -5.47 0.70 13.46
CA HIS A 134 -6.85 0.33 13.14
C HIS A 134 -7.69 0.19 14.42
N SER A 135 -9.02 0.25 14.30
CA SER A 135 -9.90 0.07 15.46
C SER A 135 -9.54 -1.23 16.16
N LYS A 136 -9.51 -1.20 17.50
CA LYS A 136 -9.09 -2.31 18.38
C LYS A 136 -9.77 -3.66 18.09
N ASP A 137 -10.84 -3.66 17.32
CA ASP A 137 -11.64 -4.84 17.03
C ASP A 137 -11.38 -5.45 15.63
N ASP A 138 -10.54 -4.82 14.79
CA ASP A 138 -10.23 -5.33 13.45
C ASP A 138 -8.73 -5.51 13.22
N TYR A 139 -8.27 -6.71 13.56
CA TYR A 139 -6.90 -7.19 13.28
C TYR A 139 -6.84 -8.07 12.04
N ARG A 140 -7.82 -8.02 11.13
CA ARG A 140 -7.86 -8.96 9.99
C ARG A 140 -6.65 -8.81 9.07
N LEU A 141 -6.25 -7.58 8.76
CA LEU A 141 -5.04 -7.31 7.97
C LEU A 141 -3.75 -7.71 8.71
N MET A 142 -3.71 -7.47 10.02
CA MET A 142 -2.60 -7.87 10.88
C MET A 142 -2.44 -9.40 10.90
N ARG A 143 -3.55 -10.13 11.09
CA ARG A 143 -3.57 -11.60 11.02
C ARG A 143 -3.11 -12.10 9.67
N LEU A 144 -3.56 -11.48 8.57
CA LEU A 144 -3.07 -11.83 7.23
C LEU A 144 -1.55 -11.70 7.16
N PHE A 145 -0.98 -10.57 7.59
CA PHE A 145 0.46 -10.36 7.56
C PHE A 145 1.19 -11.41 8.41
N LEU A 146 0.68 -11.69 9.61
CA LEU A 146 1.20 -12.70 10.54
C LEU A 146 1.16 -14.14 10.01
N MET A 147 0.40 -14.42 8.94
CA MET A 147 0.40 -15.72 8.25
C MET A 147 1.56 -15.87 7.26
N TYR A 148 2.27 -14.80 6.90
CA TYR A 148 3.44 -14.84 6.01
C TYR A 148 4.73 -14.83 6.83
N GLU A 149 5.83 -15.23 6.19
CA GLU A 149 7.15 -15.17 6.83
C GLU A 149 7.53 -13.73 7.17
N ILE A 150 7.66 -13.43 8.46
CA ILE A 150 8.05 -12.13 8.99
C ILE A 150 9.33 -12.29 9.81
N SER A 151 10.27 -11.35 9.64
CA SER A 151 11.49 -11.33 10.46
C SER A 151 11.20 -10.97 11.92
N ASN A 152 11.97 -11.55 12.84
CA ASN A 152 11.89 -11.25 14.27
C ASN A 152 12.03 -9.75 14.56
N ASP A 153 12.83 -9.02 13.78
CA ASP A 153 13.01 -7.58 13.95
C ASP A 153 11.69 -6.81 13.74
N VAL A 154 10.89 -7.22 12.75
CA VAL A 154 9.57 -6.63 12.48
C VAL A 154 8.57 -6.98 13.57
N LEU A 155 8.58 -8.23 14.07
CA LEU A 155 7.74 -8.64 15.20
C LEU A 155 8.10 -7.90 16.49
N ASN A 156 9.39 -7.73 16.78
CA ASN A 156 9.88 -6.97 17.93
C ASN A 156 9.45 -5.50 17.88
N ASP A 157 9.54 -4.87 16.70
CA ASP A 157 9.07 -3.49 16.49
C ASP A 157 7.56 -3.37 16.73
N LEU A 158 6.77 -4.36 16.28
CA LEU A 158 5.33 -4.44 16.52
C LEU A 158 5.03 -4.60 18.02
N GLU A 159 5.67 -5.56 18.69
CA GLU A 159 5.48 -5.86 20.11
C GLU A 159 5.81 -4.63 20.98
N LYS A 160 6.96 -3.99 20.73
CA LYS A 160 7.37 -2.76 21.42
C LYS A 160 6.30 -1.67 21.30
N THR A 161 5.73 -1.52 20.11
CA THR A 161 4.68 -0.53 19.84
C THR A 161 3.37 -0.88 20.56
N ALA A 162 2.98 -2.16 20.56
CA ALA A 162 1.80 -2.64 21.28
C ALA A 162 1.93 -2.40 22.79
N ARG A 163 3.11 -2.65 23.37
CA ARG A 163 3.40 -2.36 24.78
C ARG A 163 3.33 -0.87 25.10
N VAL A 164 3.92 0.00 24.26
CA VAL A 164 3.88 1.46 24.44
C VAL A 164 2.46 2.02 24.33
N THR A 165 1.65 1.50 23.41
CA THR A 165 0.27 1.93 23.19
C THR A 165 -0.73 1.28 24.15
N GLY A 166 -0.30 0.30 24.94
CA GLY A 166 -1.16 -0.47 25.83
C GLY A 166 -2.17 -1.36 25.08
N ASN A 167 -1.86 -1.77 23.86
CA ASN A 167 -2.71 -2.64 23.06
C ASN A 167 -2.47 -4.11 23.43
N THR A 168 -3.17 -4.60 24.47
CA THR A 168 -3.01 -5.97 24.98
C THR A 168 -3.43 -7.03 23.99
N GLN A 169 -4.43 -6.77 23.14
CA GLN A 169 -4.90 -7.72 22.14
C GLN A 169 -3.80 -8.02 21.11
N VAL A 170 -3.02 -7.02 20.70
CA VAL A 170 -1.89 -7.23 19.78
C VAL A 170 -0.79 -8.05 20.43
N ILE A 171 -0.53 -7.86 21.73
CA ILE A 171 0.44 -8.68 22.47
C ILE A 171 -0.01 -10.14 22.49
N GLU A 172 -1.28 -10.39 22.84
CA GLU A 172 -1.86 -11.74 22.82
C GLU A 172 -1.80 -12.36 21.42
N LEU A 173 -2.05 -11.58 20.36
CA LEU A 173 -1.96 -12.05 18.98
C LEU A 173 -0.56 -12.51 18.58
N ILE A 174 0.47 -11.78 19.00
CA ILE A 174 1.87 -12.15 18.74
C ILE A 174 2.21 -13.44 19.48
N GLU A 175 1.90 -13.52 20.77
CA GLU A 175 2.21 -14.68 21.63
C GLU A 175 1.50 -15.97 21.17
N HIS A 176 0.31 -15.88 20.58
CA HIS A 176 -0.41 -17.04 20.05
C HIS A 176 0.07 -17.48 18.66
N ASN A 177 0.82 -16.65 17.94
CA ASN A 177 1.33 -16.99 16.61
C ASN A 177 2.67 -17.77 16.66
N ASP A 178 3.33 -17.78 17.83
CA ASP A 178 4.59 -18.48 18.09
C ASP A 178 4.41 -19.95 18.55
N ASN A 179 3.17 -20.46 18.63
CA ASN A 179 2.83 -21.85 19.03
C ASN A 179 2.28 -22.68 17.86
#